data_AF-A0A8J8CPQ5-F1
#
_entry.id   AF-A0A8J8CPQ5-F1
#
_cell.length_a   1.000
_cell.length_b   1.000
_cell.length_c   1.000
_cell.angle_alpha   90.00
_cell.angle_beta   90.00
_cell.angle_gamma   90.00
#
_symmetry.space_group_name_H-M   'P 1'
#
loop_
_entity.id
_entity.type
_entity.pdbx_description
1 polymer ?
#
loop_
_entity_poly.entity_id
_entity_poly.type
_entity_poly.pdbx_seq_one_letter_code
_entity_poly.pdbx_strand_id
1 'polypeptide(L)'
;MDYNENIIGRQIPKKIGNRRLKPFIGIGKEQPPDRKVAPRIRRRLPGEDKLLNSIDEAIDKSGLKSGMTISFHHHFRGGDKLMNSVFEKIAAKGIKNLTLAPSSIHPVHAPLVKCIEEGIITNIQCGVTGAVGDAISRGKLKGLLTVRSHGGRARAVEDGDCHIDVAFIGAPTADEFGNLNGVEGPQACGPLGYMVPDAQYADFVIAITNNLVPFPCNNISINQNHVDYVVHVKKPIGDPDGIVSGTTRITRDPIRLKIARNCVKVIEASGLLKDRFSFQSGAGGISLAVTQFLGKRMEDLGIRGSFGMGGSTEALVQLLEKGLFNRLLDVQAFDKVAINSLKNNQNHIEIGASQYANIHSSGAAVNVLDTVVLGATEVDINFNVNVVTESDGRILHGIGGHQDTSEGAKLAIIAIPLLRGRTPVVVDNVTTVTTPGMNIDAVVTDYGIALNPKGKYYRKIRQASNLNIKKIQELRDIAYNLCGGPPEPIQFDERVVAIIEHRDGTVLDVIHKIKE
;
A
#
# COMPACT_ATOMS: atom_id res chain seq x y z
N MET A 1 1.79 19.95 -24.53
CA MET A 1 1.76 18.46 -24.58
C MET A 1 0.39 18.05 -25.10
N ASP A 2 0.32 16.98 -25.90
CA ASP A 2 -0.97 16.40 -26.28
C ASP A 2 -1.55 15.58 -25.13
N TYR A 3 -2.85 15.72 -24.88
CA TYR A 3 -3.58 15.00 -23.83
C TYR A 3 -4.67 14.12 -24.43
N ASN A 4 -4.99 13.04 -23.71
CA ASN A 4 -6.19 12.24 -23.90
C ASN A 4 -7.00 12.31 -22.60
N GLU A 5 -8.30 12.51 -22.71
CA GLU A 5 -9.19 12.35 -21.57
C GLU A 5 -9.43 10.86 -21.32
N ASN A 6 -9.33 10.43 -20.06
CA ASN A 6 -9.64 9.06 -19.66
C ASN A 6 -11.14 8.92 -19.28
N ILE A 7 -11.61 7.70 -19.00
CA ILE A 7 -13.05 7.46 -18.76
C ILE A 7 -13.62 8.15 -17.51
N ILE A 8 -12.76 8.63 -16.61
CA ILE A 8 -13.14 9.35 -15.38
C ILE A 8 -12.93 10.87 -15.51
N GLY A 9 -12.68 11.37 -16.73
CA GLY A 9 -12.59 12.79 -17.02
C GLY A 9 -11.23 13.44 -16.70
N ARG A 10 -10.17 12.65 -16.47
CA ARG A 10 -8.82 13.18 -16.21
C ARG A 10 -8.02 13.32 -17.49
N GLN A 11 -7.29 14.43 -17.60
CA GLN A 11 -6.43 14.73 -18.74
C GLN A 11 -5.08 14.05 -18.57
N ILE A 12 -4.80 13.05 -19.43
CA ILE A 12 -3.58 12.26 -19.37
C ILE A 12 -2.67 12.62 -20.56
N PRO A 13 -1.42 13.06 -20.33
CA PRO A 13 -0.48 13.30 -21.42
C PRO A 13 -0.30 12.03 -22.27
N LYS A 14 -0.25 12.14 -23.60
CA LYS A 14 -0.02 10.96 -24.47
C LYS A 14 1.33 10.29 -24.19
N LYS A 15 2.33 11.07 -23.76
CA LYS A 15 3.67 10.59 -23.39
C LYS A 15 4.32 11.52 -22.35
N ILE A 16 5.20 10.96 -21.53
CA ILE A 16 6.14 11.74 -20.71
C ILE A 16 7.54 11.20 -20.95
N GLY A 17 8.46 12.06 -21.41
CA GLY A 17 9.74 11.64 -21.96
C GLY A 17 9.53 10.62 -23.09
N ASN A 18 10.11 9.43 -22.92
CA ASN A 18 9.97 8.32 -23.87
C ASN A 18 8.84 7.34 -23.52
N ARG A 19 8.18 7.50 -22.35
CA ARG A 19 7.10 6.61 -21.90
C ARG A 19 5.78 7.06 -22.50
N ARG A 20 5.17 6.22 -23.35
CA ARG A 20 3.76 6.39 -23.77
C ARG A 20 2.85 6.03 -22.60
N LEU A 21 1.85 6.86 -22.34
CA LEU A 21 0.86 6.58 -21.30
C LEU A 21 -0.39 5.97 -21.92
N LYS A 22 -0.92 4.93 -21.26
CA LYS A 22 -2.21 4.32 -21.60
C LYS A 22 -3.27 4.91 -20.66
N PRO A 23 -4.21 5.74 -21.11
CA PRO A 23 -5.25 6.28 -20.23
C PRO A 23 -6.14 5.16 -19.69
N PHE A 24 -6.63 5.30 -18.45
CA PHE A 24 -7.60 4.36 -17.87
C PHE A 24 -8.92 4.36 -18.66
N ILE A 25 -9.31 3.18 -19.13
CA ILE A 25 -10.50 2.96 -19.97
C ILE A 25 -11.64 2.23 -19.25
N GLY A 26 -11.50 1.97 -17.94
CA GLY A 26 -12.50 1.32 -17.11
C GLY A 26 -12.08 -0.07 -16.63
N ILE A 27 -12.76 -0.54 -15.59
CA ILE A 27 -12.43 -1.80 -14.91
C ILE A 27 -12.65 -2.99 -15.85
N GLY A 28 -11.65 -3.87 -15.91
CA GLY A 28 -11.67 -5.10 -16.72
C GLY A 28 -11.66 -4.84 -18.23
N LYS A 29 -11.27 -3.64 -18.66
CA LYS A 29 -11.18 -3.29 -20.10
C LYS A 29 -9.78 -3.45 -20.67
N GLU A 30 -8.74 -3.11 -19.91
CA GLU A 30 -7.35 -3.41 -20.31
C GLU A 30 -7.13 -4.92 -20.34
N GLN A 31 -6.50 -5.42 -21.41
CA GLN A 31 -6.18 -6.83 -21.54
C GLN A 31 -4.79 -7.12 -20.96
N PRO A 32 -4.65 -8.16 -20.12
CA PRO A 32 -3.34 -8.56 -19.62
C PRO A 32 -2.47 -9.13 -20.76
N PRO A 33 -1.14 -9.17 -20.58
CA PRO A 33 -0.28 -9.96 -21.46
C PRO A 33 -0.61 -11.47 -21.36
N ASP A 34 -0.34 -12.23 -22.42
CA ASP A 34 -0.60 -13.68 -22.46
C ASP A 34 0.21 -14.49 -21.44
N ARG A 35 1.39 -13.97 -21.05
CA ARG A 35 2.29 -14.60 -20.09
C ARG A 35 3.03 -13.55 -19.25
N LYS A 36 3.34 -13.94 -18.00
CA LYS A 36 4.29 -13.23 -17.13
C LYS A 36 5.71 -13.36 -17.63
N VAL A 37 6.61 -12.50 -17.15
CA VAL A 37 8.03 -12.60 -17.46
C VAL A 37 8.66 -13.82 -16.77
N ALA A 38 9.65 -14.43 -17.42
CA ALA A 38 10.36 -15.57 -16.82
C ALA A 38 11.51 -15.06 -15.95
N PRO A 39 11.67 -15.54 -14.71
CA PRO A 39 12.77 -15.15 -13.86
C PRO A 39 14.10 -15.73 -14.36
N ARG A 40 15.20 -15.10 -13.98
CA ARG A 40 16.55 -15.57 -14.30
C ARG A 40 16.84 -16.91 -13.60
N ILE A 41 17.57 -17.80 -14.28
CA ILE A 41 18.08 -19.04 -13.67
C ILE A 41 19.11 -18.70 -12.59
N ARG A 42 18.82 -19.09 -11.34
CA ARG A 42 19.76 -19.07 -10.21
C ARG A 42 20.38 -20.46 -10.04
N ARG A 43 21.65 -20.62 -10.42
CA ARG A 43 22.37 -21.89 -10.28
C ARG A 43 23.52 -21.74 -9.28
N ARG A 44 23.59 -22.67 -8.31
CA ARG A 44 24.72 -22.89 -7.41
C ARG A 44 25.19 -24.33 -7.52
N LEU A 45 26.48 -24.55 -7.46
CA LEU A 45 27.06 -25.89 -7.39
C LEU A 45 27.22 -26.33 -5.92
N PRO A 46 27.23 -27.65 -5.63
CA PRO A 46 27.54 -28.14 -4.29
C PRO A 46 28.88 -27.58 -3.79
N GLY A 47 28.89 -27.01 -2.57
CA GLY A 47 30.07 -26.40 -1.95
C GLY A 47 30.23 -24.89 -2.23
N GLU A 48 29.41 -24.28 -3.08
CA GLU A 48 29.41 -22.82 -3.26
C GLU A 48 28.65 -22.11 -2.14
N ASP A 49 29.31 -21.15 -1.49
CA ASP A 49 28.74 -20.33 -0.42
C ASP A 49 27.91 -19.16 -0.98
N LYS A 50 26.89 -18.77 -0.22
CA LYS A 50 26.08 -17.57 -0.43
C LYS A 50 26.34 -16.49 0.61
N LEU A 51 27.11 -16.76 1.65
CA LEU A 51 27.43 -15.77 2.66
C LEU A 51 28.50 -14.80 2.13
N LEU A 52 28.21 -13.51 2.24
CA LEU A 52 29.13 -12.41 1.92
C LEU A 52 29.44 -11.60 3.18
N ASN A 53 30.59 -10.92 3.16
CA ASN A 53 31.12 -10.24 4.34
C ASN A 53 30.60 -8.80 4.49
N SER A 54 30.03 -8.21 3.43
CA SER A 54 29.58 -6.81 3.45
C SER A 54 28.58 -6.48 2.36
N ILE A 55 27.84 -5.38 2.58
CA ILE A 55 26.96 -4.79 1.56
C ILE A 55 27.76 -4.32 0.34
N ASP A 56 28.98 -3.81 0.55
CA ASP A 56 29.88 -3.40 -0.54
C ASP A 56 30.20 -4.57 -1.48
N GLU A 57 30.57 -5.72 -0.91
CA GLU A 57 30.82 -6.95 -1.67
C GLU A 57 29.57 -7.44 -2.40
N ALA A 58 28.40 -7.35 -1.77
CA ALA A 58 27.14 -7.74 -2.39
C ALA A 58 26.77 -6.85 -3.59
N ILE A 59 26.98 -5.53 -3.47
CA ILE A 59 26.81 -4.59 -4.58
C ILE A 59 27.73 -4.97 -5.75
N ASP A 60 29.01 -5.27 -5.47
CA ASP A 60 29.97 -5.64 -6.51
C ASP A 60 29.60 -6.98 -7.18
N LYS A 61 29.22 -7.99 -6.39
CA LYS A 61 28.82 -9.32 -6.89
C LYS A 61 27.50 -9.31 -7.66
N SER A 62 26.58 -8.41 -7.34
CA SER A 62 25.33 -8.23 -8.09
C SER A 62 25.53 -7.62 -9.47
N GLY A 63 26.67 -6.95 -9.69
CA GLY A 63 26.93 -6.21 -10.92
C GLY A 63 26.10 -4.93 -11.06
N LEU A 64 25.62 -4.36 -9.93
CA LEU A 64 24.85 -3.12 -9.92
C LEU A 64 25.62 -1.98 -10.58
N LYS A 65 24.98 -1.30 -11.53
CA LYS A 65 25.53 -0.19 -12.31
C LYS A 65 24.55 0.96 -12.42
N SER A 66 25.06 2.12 -12.80
CA SER A 66 24.23 3.29 -13.07
C SER A 66 23.18 2.99 -14.15
N GLY A 67 21.94 3.46 -13.96
CA GLY A 67 20.83 3.20 -14.88
C GLY A 67 19.94 2.01 -14.52
N MET A 68 20.35 1.16 -13.57
CA MET A 68 19.57 -0.02 -13.14
C MET A 68 18.41 0.33 -12.20
N THR A 69 17.51 -0.62 -12.02
CA THR A 69 16.39 -0.60 -11.08
C THR A 69 16.71 -1.45 -9.86
N ILE A 70 16.55 -0.87 -8.67
CA ILE A 70 16.72 -1.60 -7.42
C ILE A 70 15.47 -1.56 -6.55
N SER A 71 15.24 -2.61 -5.77
CA SER A 71 14.05 -2.71 -4.91
C SER A 71 14.37 -3.04 -3.46
N PHE A 72 13.40 -2.70 -2.60
CA PHE A 72 13.40 -2.90 -1.16
C PHE A 72 11.96 -3.15 -0.69
N HIS A 73 11.77 -3.64 0.53
CA HIS A 73 10.46 -3.68 1.16
C HIS A 73 10.31 -2.69 2.32
N HIS A 74 9.07 -2.43 2.72
CA HIS A 74 8.75 -1.44 3.75
C HIS A 74 8.14 -2.05 5.04
N HIS A 75 8.31 -3.36 5.27
CA HIS A 75 7.79 -4.03 6.48
C HIS A 75 8.32 -3.44 7.81
N PHE A 76 9.53 -2.84 7.82
CA PHE A 76 10.03 -2.10 8.99
C PHE A 76 9.38 -0.72 9.20
N ARG A 77 8.62 -0.23 8.22
CA ARG A 77 7.89 1.05 8.24
C ARG A 77 8.77 2.23 8.64
N GLY A 78 8.46 2.88 9.77
CA GLY A 78 9.24 4.01 10.29
C GLY A 78 10.56 3.60 10.94
N GLY A 79 10.77 2.30 11.17
CA GLY A 79 11.97 1.73 11.72
C GLY A 79 13.00 1.27 10.68
N ASP A 80 12.74 1.41 9.38
CA ASP A 80 13.68 0.96 8.35
C ASP A 80 15.03 1.70 8.45
N LYS A 81 16.12 0.93 8.50
CA LYS A 81 17.49 1.44 8.47
C LYS A 81 18.26 0.94 7.24
N LEU A 82 17.76 -0.10 6.60
CA LEU A 82 18.44 -0.79 5.52
C LEU A 82 18.54 0.08 4.27
N MET A 83 17.43 0.69 3.84
CA MET A 83 17.38 1.43 2.58
C MET A 83 18.41 2.57 2.57
N ASN A 84 18.42 3.37 3.65
CA ASN A 84 19.39 4.46 3.83
C ASN A 84 20.83 3.92 3.84
N SER A 85 21.12 2.84 4.57
CA SER A 85 22.46 2.25 4.69
C SER A 85 22.99 1.73 3.35
N VAL A 86 22.13 1.13 2.52
CA VAL A 86 22.51 0.66 1.17
C VAL A 86 22.77 1.85 0.25
N PHE A 87 21.96 2.91 0.30
CA PHE A 87 22.18 4.11 -0.51
C PHE A 87 23.47 4.85 -0.14
N GLU A 88 23.90 4.85 1.12
CA GLU A 88 25.21 5.37 1.51
C GLU A 88 26.36 4.65 0.76
N LYS A 89 26.27 3.32 0.62
CA LYS A 89 27.25 2.51 -0.10
C LYS A 89 27.20 2.72 -1.61
N ILE A 90 26.00 2.79 -2.17
CA ILE A 90 25.78 3.11 -3.59
C ILE A 90 26.38 4.47 -3.94
N ALA A 91 26.13 5.49 -3.09
CA ALA A 91 26.66 6.83 -3.27
C ALA A 91 28.19 6.85 -3.23
N ALA A 92 28.79 6.14 -2.25
CA ALA A 92 30.25 6.03 -2.11
C ALA A 92 30.92 5.35 -3.33
N LYS A 93 30.22 4.41 -3.98
CA LYS A 93 30.67 3.76 -5.22
C LYS A 93 30.44 4.60 -6.48
N GLY A 94 29.85 5.79 -6.36
CA GLY A 94 29.59 6.69 -7.50
C GLY A 94 28.52 6.20 -8.47
N ILE A 95 27.69 5.23 -8.07
CA ILE A 95 26.58 4.71 -8.87
C ILE A 95 25.46 5.75 -8.89
N LYS A 96 24.91 6.04 -10.08
CA LYS A 96 23.91 7.10 -10.29
C LYS A 96 22.79 6.70 -11.24
N ASN A 97 21.82 7.59 -11.44
CA ASN A 97 20.73 7.38 -12.40
C ASN A 97 19.94 6.08 -12.15
N LEU A 98 19.73 5.74 -10.88
CA LEU A 98 18.97 4.55 -10.50
C LEU A 98 17.47 4.82 -10.55
N THR A 99 16.72 3.76 -10.89
CA THR A 99 15.29 3.68 -10.59
C THR A 99 15.11 2.99 -9.24
N LEU A 100 14.47 3.66 -8.29
CA LEU A 100 14.19 3.10 -6.97
C LEU A 100 12.75 2.56 -6.94
N ALA A 101 12.58 1.25 -6.78
CA ALA A 101 11.28 0.55 -6.82
C ALA A 101 10.93 -0.21 -5.52
N PRO A 102 10.96 0.44 -4.34
CA PRO A 102 10.60 -0.22 -3.09
C PRO A 102 9.09 -0.48 -3.05
N SER A 103 8.61 -1.29 -2.12
CA SER A 103 7.15 -1.42 -1.94
C SER A 103 6.50 -0.17 -1.33
N SER A 104 7.24 0.67 -0.61
CA SER A 104 6.82 2.01 -0.16
C SER A 104 8.01 2.83 0.38
N ILE A 105 7.88 4.17 0.44
CA ILE A 105 8.81 5.08 1.10
C ILE A 105 8.13 5.79 2.28
N HIS A 106 8.76 5.75 3.45
CA HIS A 106 8.30 6.37 4.69
C HIS A 106 9.16 7.57 5.11
N PRO A 107 8.71 8.40 6.09
CA PRO A 107 9.45 9.56 6.56
C PRO A 107 10.89 9.30 7.03
N VAL A 108 11.19 8.10 7.53
CA VAL A 108 12.56 7.69 7.93
C VAL A 108 13.55 7.71 6.76
N HIS A 109 13.06 7.65 5.52
CA HIS A 109 13.87 7.75 4.30
C HIS A 109 14.10 9.20 3.83
N ALA A 110 13.87 10.21 4.68
CA ALA A 110 14.23 11.59 4.38
C ALA A 110 15.68 11.78 3.83
N PRO A 111 16.70 11.00 4.27
CA PRO A 111 18.04 11.07 3.67
C PRO A 111 18.09 10.83 2.15
N LEU A 112 17.11 10.14 1.57
CA LEU A 112 17.03 9.92 0.12
C LEU A 112 16.81 11.20 -0.68
N VAL A 113 16.34 12.30 -0.05
CA VAL A 113 16.22 13.60 -0.73
C VAL A 113 17.58 14.04 -1.28
N LYS A 114 18.66 13.86 -0.52
CA LYS A 114 20.02 14.15 -0.99
C LYS A 114 20.41 13.27 -2.18
N CYS A 115 20.05 11.98 -2.16
CA CYS A 115 20.30 11.07 -3.28
C CYS A 115 19.53 11.49 -4.55
N ILE A 116 18.33 12.05 -4.39
CA ILE A 116 17.55 12.62 -5.51
C ILE A 116 18.24 13.85 -6.08
N GLU A 117 18.65 14.80 -5.22
CA GLU A 117 19.29 16.04 -5.64
C GLU A 117 20.67 15.82 -6.31
N GLU A 118 21.42 14.81 -5.86
CA GLU A 118 22.72 14.43 -6.43
C GLU A 118 22.62 13.57 -7.71
N GLY A 119 21.39 13.25 -8.14
CA GLY A 119 21.11 12.44 -9.32
C GLY A 119 21.46 10.97 -9.16
N ILE A 120 21.61 10.49 -7.92
CA ILE A 120 21.77 9.06 -7.61
C ILE A 120 20.47 8.33 -7.93
N ILE A 121 19.34 8.91 -7.50
CA ILE A 121 17.99 8.44 -7.81
C ILE A 121 17.37 9.39 -8.83
N THR A 122 16.98 8.86 -9.99
CA THR A 122 16.33 9.66 -11.05
C THR A 122 14.88 9.29 -11.30
N ASN A 123 14.45 8.08 -10.93
CA ASN A 123 13.06 7.65 -11.01
C ASN A 123 12.67 6.89 -9.74
N ILE A 124 11.40 6.96 -9.35
CA ILE A 124 10.85 6.25 -8.20
C ILE A 124 9.57 5.53 -8.62
N GLN A 125 9.38 4.30 -8.17
CA GLN A 125 8.20 3.48 -8.48
C GLN A 125 7.58 2.89 -7.20
N CYS A 126 6.85 3.70 -6.43
CA CYS A 126 6.17 3.30 -5.20
C CYS A 126 5.23 4.40 -4.68
N GLY A 127 4.53 4.14 -3.58
CA GLY A 127 3.95 5.20 -2.73
C GLY A 127 5.04 5.91 -1.93
N VAL A 128 4.87 7.22 -1.70
CA VAL A 128 5.87 8.06 -1.00
C VAL A 128 5.19 8.88 0.09
N THR A 129 5.82 8.96 1.25
CA THR A 129 5.33 9.73 2.40
C THR A 129 6.44 10.61 2.97
N GLY A 130 6.10 11.84 3.38
CA GLY A 130 7.02 12.76 4.04
C GLY A 130 7.97 13.50 3.09
N ALA A 131 9.20 13.79 3.56
CA ALA A 131 10.13 14.71 2.90
C ALA A 131 10.47 14.34 1.45
N VAL A 132 10.54 13.04 1.13
CA VAL A 132 10.78 12.58 -0.25
C VAL A 132 9.63 12.99 -1.17
N GLY A 133 8.39 12.90 -0.70
CA GLY A 133 7.21 13.29 -1.47
C GLY A 133 7.09 14.80 -1.66
N ASP A 134 7.40 15.59 -0.63
CA ASP A 134 7.48 17.06 -0.73
C ASP A 134 8.56 17.49 -1.75
N ALA A 135 9.75 16.88 -1.70
CA ALA A 135 10.81 17.14 -2.68
C ALA A 135 10.38 16.82 -4.13
N ILE A 136 9.67 15.71 -4.34
CA ILE A 136 9.13 15.35 -5.67
C ILE A 136 8.07 16.36 -6.10
N SER A 137 7.18 16.78 -5.19
CA SER A 137 6.13 17.77 -5.46
C SER A 137 6.70 19.11 -5.93
N ARG A 138 7.87 19.49 -5.42
CA ARG A 138 8.65 20.68 -5.83
C ARG A 138 9.51 20.46 -7.08
N GLY A 139 9.46 19.26 -7.68
CA GLY A 139 10.16 18.93 -8.91
C GLY A 139 11.65 18.58 -8.75
N LYS A 140 12.10 18.18 -7.55
CA LYS A 140 13.50 17.81 -7.29
C LYS A 140 13.91 16.51 -7.98
N LEU A 141 13.00 15.56 -8.15
CA LEU A 141 13.24 14.33 -8.91
C LEU A 141 13.39 14.66 -10.39
N LYS A 142 14.48 14.21 -11.03
CA LYS A 142 14.76 14.48 -12.44
C LYS A 142 13.75 13.80 -13.37
N GLY A 143 13.50 12.51 -13.14
CA GLY A 143 12.53 11.70 -13.89
C GLY A 143 11.14 11.76 -13.25
N LEU A 144 10.48 10.62 -13.15
CA LEU A 144 9.11 10.51 -12.68
C LEU A 144 8.96 9.66 -11.43
N LEU A 145 7.99 10.03 -10.61
CA LEU A 145 7.37 9.12 -9.66
C LEU A 145 6.23 8.35 -10.35
N THR A 146 6.28 7.02 -10.31
CA THR A 146 5.15 6.15 -10.68
C THR A 146 4.55 5.56 -9.42
N VAL A 147 3.35 6.03 -9.05
CA VAL A 147 2.64 5.54 -7.88
C VAL A 147 1.72 4.39 -8.30
N ARG A 148 1.92 3.22 -7.68
CA ARG A 148 1.08 2.03 -7.87
C ARG A 148 0.47 1.60 -6.53
N SER A 149 -0.62 0.86 -6.60
CA SER A 149 -1.07 0.07 -5.45
C SER A 149 -0.16 -1.11 -5.18
N HIS A 150 -0.38 -1.81 -4.05
CA HIS A 150 0.35 -3.03 -3.74
C HIS A 150 0.09 -4.13 -4.78
N GLY A 151 -1.17 -4.33 -5.18
CA GLY A 151 -1.55 -5.25 -6.26
C GLY A 151 -0.99 -4.85 -7.62
N GLY A 152 -1.07 -3.55 -7.95
CA GLY A 152 -0.54 -2.99 -9.19
C GLY A 152 0.99 -3.11 -9.29
N ARG A 153 1.71 -2.95 -8.17
CA ARG A 153 3.15 -3.19 -8.10
C ARG A 153 3.49 -4.66 -8.32
N ALA A 154 2.82 -5.57 -7.62
CA ALA A 154 3.07 -7.00 -7.76
C ALA A 154 2.85 -7.44 -9.22
N ARG A 155 1.76 -6.98 -9.84
CA ARG A 155 1.51 -7.15 -11.27
C ARG A 155 2.63 -6.55 -12.13
N ALA A 156 3.03 -5.31 -11.88
CA ALA A 156 4.06 -4.64 -12.71
C ALA A 156 5.41 -5.37 -12.68
N VAL A 157 5.79 -5.96 -11.55
CA VAL A 157 6.99 -6.79 -11.44
C VAL A 157 6.84 -8.08 -12.24
N GLU A 158 5.71 -8.77 -12.07
CA GLU A 158 5.46 -10.06 -12.73
C GLU A 158 5.22 -9.96 -14.24
N ASP A 159 4.68 -8.83 -14.71
CA ASP A 159 4.41 -8.57 -16.13
C ASP A 159 5.58 -7.88 -16.84
N GLY A 160 6.58 -7.38 -16.09
CA GLY A 160 7.76 -6.72 -16.63
C GLY A 160 7.66 -5.21 -16.84
N ASP A 161 6.55 -4.58 -16.47
CA ASP A 161 6.43 -3.10 -16.43
C ASP A 161 7.39 -2.47 -15.39
N CYS A 162 7.85 -3.27 -14.43
CA CYS A 162 8.88 -2.95 -13.45
C CYS A 162 9.92 -4.09 -13.39
N HIS A 163 10.90 -4.07 -14.31
CA HIS A 163 12.06 -4.97 -14.25
C HIS A 163 13.00 -4.55 -13.11
N ILE A 164 13.32 -5.47 -12.20
CA ILE A 164 14.20 -5.23 -11.05
C ILE A 164 15.54 -5.92 -11.31
N ASP A 165 16.61 -5.15 -11.41
CA ASP A 165 17.96 -5.69 -11.58
C ASP A 165 18.49 -6.27 -10.26
N VAL A 166 18.35 -5.54 -9.15
CA VAL A 166 18.84 -5.96 -7.83
C VAL A 166 17.81 -5.68 -6.73
N ALA A 167 17.38 -6.74 -6.05
CA ALA A 167 16.50 -6.70 -4.90
C ALA A 167 17.30 -6.82 -3.60
N PHE A 168 17.14 -5.86 -2.69
CA PHE A 168 17.71 -5.89 -1.35
C PHE A 168 16.62 -6.22 -0.32
N ILE A 169 16.72 -7.39 0.32
CA ILE A 169 15.76 -7.88 1.31
C ILE A 169 16.34 -7.69 2.71
N GLY A 170 15.68 -6.91 3.56
CA GLY A 170 15.99 -6.87 4.98
C GLY A 170 15.31 -8.01 5.70
N ALA A 171 16.09 -9.02 6.09
CA ALA A 171 15.58 -10.22 6.75
C ALA A 171 15.83 -10.15 8.26
N PRO A 172 14.79 -10.01 9.11
CA PRO A 172 14.93 -10.10 10.56
C PRO A 172 15.64 -11.36 11.04
N THR A 173 15.50 -12.48 10.32
CA THR A 173 16.28 -13.71 10.49
C THR A 173 16.57 -14.33 9.13
N ALA A 174 17.80 -14.82 8.95
CA ALA A 174 18.19 -15.62 7.79
C ALA A 174 19.21 -16.68 8.17
N ASP A 175 19.26 -17.78 7.41
CA ASP A 175 20.39 -18.71 7.42
C ASP A 175 21.41 -18.37 6.32
N GLU A 176 22.56 -19.02 6.34
CA GLU A 176 23.65 -18.80 5.39
C GLU A 176 23.27 -19.17 3.94
N PHE A 177 22.21 -19.95 3.73
CA PHE A 177 21.81 -20.44 2.41
C PHE A 177 20.63 -19.68 1.80
N GLY A 178 20.03 -18.77 2.55
CA GLY A 178 19.06 -17.79 2.08
C GLY A 178 17.60 -18.12 2.38
N ASN A 179 17.31 -18.99 3.35
CA ASN A 179 15.96 -19.04 3.91
C ASN A 179 15.77 -17.85 4.85
N LEU A 180 14.70 -17.08 4.64
CA LEU A 180 14.45 -15.81 5.34
C LEU A 180 13.08 -15.85 6.02
N ASN A 181 12.96 -15.20 7.18
CA ASN A 181 11.65 -14.88 7.76
C ASN A 181 11.67 -13.54 8.51
N GLY A 182 10.46 -13.00 8.72
CA GLY A 182 10.27 -11.73 9.43
C GLY A 182 9.70 -11.85 10.84
N VAL A 183 9.46 -13.07 11.35
CA VAL A 183 8.82 -13.30 12.66
C VAL A 183 9.81 -13.65 13.78
N GLU A 184 11.05 -13.96 13.44
CA GLU A 184 12.13 -14.26 14.38
C GLU A 184 13.19 -13.15 14.41
N GLY A 185 14.00 -13.18 15.46
CA GLY A 185 15.12 -12.25 15.62
C GLY A 185 14.74 -10.92 16.27
N PRO A 186 15.75 -10.14 16.69
CA PRO A 186 15.55 -8.91 17.44
C PRO A 186 14.88 -7.78 16.66
N GLN A 187 14.79 -7.87 15.33
CA GLN A 187 14.10 -6.89 14.48
C GLN A 187 12.88 -7.48 13.77
N ALA A 188 12.18 -8.45 14.35
CA ALA A 188 10.98 -9.03 13.73
C ALA A 188 10.00 -7.95 13.23
N CYS A 189 9.55 -8.08 11.98
CA CYS A 189 8.62 -7.18 11.30
C CYS A 189 7.33 -7.86 10.82
N GLY A 190 7.19 -9.16 11.08
CA GLY A 190 6.02 -9.97 10.72
C GLY A 190 6.19 -10.63 9.36
N PRO A 191 5.18 -10.60 8.48
CA PRO A 191 5.27 -11.20 7.16
C PRO A 191 6.23 -10.39 6.28
N LEU A 192 6.78 -11.04 5.25
CA LEU A 192 7.60 -10.47 4.19
C LEU A 192 6.84 -10.43 2.85
N GLY A 193 5.50 -10.39 2.89
CA GLY A 193 4.61 -10.58 1.75
C GLY A 193 4.87 -9.67 0.55
N TYR A 194 5.27 -8.41 0.76
CA TYR A 194 5.60 -7.49 -0.34
C TYR A 194 6.89 -7.82 -1.09
N MET A 195 7.78 -8.62 -0.51
CA MET A 195 9.04 -8.99 -1.13
C MET A 195 8.96 -10.30 -1.93
N VAL A 196 7.83 -11.02 -1.85
CA VAL A 196 7.64 -12.27 -2.59
C VAL A 196 7.81 -12.07 -4.11
N PRO A 197 7.18 -11.07 -4.76
CA PRO A 197 7.41 -10.84 -6.20
C PRO A 197 8.87 -10.47 -6.50
N ASP A 198 9.50 -9.64 -5.68
CA ASP A 198 10.89 -9.22 -5.88
C ASP A 198 11.86 -10.40 -5.79
N ALA A 199 11.71 -11.25 -4.78
CA ALA A 199 12.54 -12.44 -4.61
C ALA A 199 12.40 -13.41 -5.80
N GLN A 200 11.18 -13.52 -6.33
CA GLN A 200 10.87 -14.41 -7.45
C GLN A 200 11.35 -13.88 -8.80
N TYR A 201 11.25 -12.57 -9.06
CA TYR A 201 11.39 -12.00 -10.40
C TYR A 201 12.59 -11.06 -10.60
N ALA A 202 13.23 -10.56 -9.55
CA ALA A 202 14.44 -9.75 -9.73
C ALA A 202 15.56 -10.55 -10.38
N ASP A 203 16.44 -9.92 -11.16
CA ASP A 203 17.59 -10.63 -11.73
C ASP A 203 18.57 -11.10 -10.65
N PHE A 204 18.67 -10.35 -9.56
CA PHE A 204 19.58 -10.62 -8.45
C PHE A 204 18.96 -10.26 -7.10
N VAL A 205 19.10 -11.12 -6.09
CA VAL A 205 18.49 -10.99 -4.77
C VAL A 205 19.56 -11.13 -3.69
N ILE A 206 19.67 -10.08 -2.88
CA ILE A 206 20.57 -10.00 -1.74
C ILE A 206 19.73 -9.93 -0.46
N ALA A 207 19.85 -10.94 0.40
CA ALA A 207 19.31 -10.89 1.74
C ALA A 207 20.32 -10.25 2.69
N ILE A 208 19.87 -9.33 3.55
CA ILE A 208 20.70 -8.63 4.53
C ILE A 208 20.08 -8.87 5.91
N THR A 209 20.84 -9.47 6.81
CA THR A 209 20.39 -9.77 8.18
C THR A 209 21.43 -9.38 9.21
N ASN A 210 20.99 -8.98 10.40
CA ASN A 210 21.85 -8.91 11.58
C ASN A 210 21.64 -10.07 12.56
N ASN A 211 20.83 -11.06 12.19
CA ASN A 211 20.53 -12.26 12.99
C ASN A 211 20.67 -13.50 12.10
N LEU A 212 21.93 -13.85 11.80
CA LEU A 212 22.26 -15.06 11.08
C LEU A 212 22.07 -16.27 12.01
N VAL A 213 21.33 -17.28 11.58
CA VAL A 213 21.09 -18.51 12.34
C VAL A 213 21.62 -19.73 11.59
N PRO A 214 21.93 -20.84 12.28
CA PRO A 214 22.35 -22.07 11.59
C PRO A 214 21.27 -22.59 10.64
N PHE A 215 21.70 -23.12 9.49
CA PHE A 215 20.81 -23.81 8.58
C PHE A 215 20.18 -25.09 9.19
N PRO A 216 18.89 -25.37 8.90
CA PRO A 216 17.91 -24.51 8.22
C PRO A 216 17.17 -23.58 9.19
N CYS A 217 16.76 -22.39 8.74
CA CYS A 217 15.78 -21.57 9.46
C CYS A 217 14.50 -22.36 9.77
N ASN A 218 13.93 -22.15 10.97
CA ASN A 218 12.67 -22.81 11.38
C ASN A 218 11.46 -22.34 10.57
N ASN A 219 11.37 -21.03 10.32
CA ASN A 219 10.32 -20.40 9.53
C ASN A 219 10.91 -19.89 8.21
N ILE A 220 10.17 -20.06 7.12
CA ILE A 220 10.63 -19.72 5.76
C ILE A 220 9.53 -18.94 5.03
N SER A 221 9.64 -17.61 5.06
CA SER A 221 8.80 -16.70 4.28
C SER A 221 9.31 -16.56 2.84
N ILE A 222 10.64 -16.47 2.68
CA ILE A 222 11.33 -16.49 1.38
C ILE A 222 12.31 -17.66 1.37
N ASN A 223 12.22 -18.50 0.35
CA ASN A 223 13.02 -19.70 0.23
C ASN A 223 14.41 -19.40 -0.38
N GLN A 224 15.42 -20.16 0.05
CA GLN A 224 16.78 -20.15 -0.48
C GLN A 224 16.91 -20.20 -2.00
N ASN A 225 15.96 -20.80 -2.73
CA ASN A 225 15.98 -20.87 -4.19
C ASN A 225 15.77 -19.50 -4.88
N HIS A 226 15.32 -18.50 -4.13
CA HIS A 226 15.10 -17.14 -4.61
C HIS A 226 16.23 -16.17 -4.24
N VAL A 227 17.19 -16.58 -3.41
CA VAL A 227 18.25 -15.70 -2.88
C VAL A 227 19.61 -16.08 -3.48
N ASP A 228 20.33 -15.10 -4.05
CA ASP A 228 21.68 -15.32 -4.60
C ASP A 228 22.76 -15.23 -3.53
N TYR A 229 22.66 -14.23 -2.63
CA TYR A 229 23.61 -13.99 -1.56
C TYR A 229 22.93 -13.53 -0.27
N VAL A 230 23.52 -13.88 0.86
CA VAL A 230 23.17 -13.46 2.22
C VAL A 230 24.32 -12.61 2.77
N VAL A 231 24.02 -11.48 3.38
CA VAL A 231 25.00 -10.59 4.00
C VAL A 231 24.68 -10.50 5.48
N HIS A 232 25.62 -10.93 6.31
CA HIS A 232 25.54 -10.67 7.74
C HIS A 232 26.10 -9.27 8.06
N VAL A 233 25.26 -8.41 8.65
CA VAL A 233 25.66 -7.07 9.10
C VAL A 233 25.63 -6.97 10.62
N LYS A 234 26.55 -6.18 11.19
CA LYS A 234 26.59 -5.96 12.64
C LYS A 234 25.53 -4.97 13.13
N LYS A 235 25.17 -4.01 12.27
CA LYS A 235 24.20 -2.96 12.62
C LYS A 235 22.78 -3.48 12.42
N PRO A 236 21.81 -3.04 13.25
CA PRO A 236 20.40 -3.33 13.03
C PRO A 236 19.93 -2.86 11.65
N ILE A 237 19.17 -3.71 10.97
CA ILE A 237 18.56 -3.41 9.66
C ILE A 237 17.22 -2.67 9.79
N GLY A 238 16.63 -2.72 10.98
CA GLY A 238 15.36 -2.07 11.28
C GLY A 238 15.20 -1.74 12.76
N ASP A 239 13.98 -1.36 13.12
CA ASP A 239 13.57 -1.08 14.49
C ASP A 239 12.10 -1.49 14.71
N PRO A 240 11.82 -2.54 15.50
CA PRO A 240 10.45 -2.97 15.77
C PRO A 240 9.56 -1.90 16.41
N ASP A 241 10.15 -0.96 17.16
CA ASP A 241 9.39 0.14 17.76
C ASP A 241 8.91 1.14 16.69
N GLY A 242 9.59 1.20 15.54
CA GLY A 242 9.20 2.01 14.39
C GLY A 242 8.08 1.41 13.52
N ILE A 243 7.58 0.22 13.83
CA ILE A 243 6.47 -0.42 13.12
C ILE A 243 5.14 0.26 13.46
N VAL A 244 4.94 0.65 14.72
CA VAL A 244 3.71 1.30 15.19
C VAL A 244 3.76 2.79 14.82
N SER A 245 2.76 3.27 14.08
CA SER A 245 2.60 4.71 13.79
C SER A 245 1.56 5.36 14.70
N GLY A 246 1.63 6.67 14.92
CA GLY A 246 0.62 7.39 15.74
C GLY A 246 -0.82 7.19 15.27
N THR A 247 -1.02 6.89 13.98
CA THR A 247 -2.31 6.58 13.35
C THR A 247 -2.87 5.19 13.70
N THR A 248 -2.03 4.26 14.17
CA THR A 248 -2.39 2.87 14.53
C THR A 248 -2.95 2.72 15.94
N ARG A 249 -3.54 3.79 16.49
CA ARG A 249 -4.23 3.74 17.79
C ARG A 249 -5.73 3.91 17.58
N ILE A 250 -6.51 3.11 18.30
CA ILE A 250 -7.97 3.27 18.34
C ILE A 250 -8.29 4.69 18.82
N THR A 251 -9.14 5.37 18.08
CA THR A 251 -9.53 6.73 18.41
C THR A 251 -10.42 6.77 19.66
N ARG A 252 -10.24 7.82 20.48
CA ARG A 252 -11.14 8.14 21.61
C ARG A 252 -12.08 9.31 21.29
N ASP A 253 -11.94 9.89 20.11
CA ASP A 253 -12.75 11.03 19.66
C ASP A 253 -14.19 10.56 19.39
N PRO A 254 -15.20 11.12 20.08
CA PRO A 254 -16.59 10.70 19.93
C PRO A 254 -17.12 10.86 18.50
N ILE A 255 -16.62 11.83 17.73
CA ILE A 255 -16.98 12.06 16.32
C ILE A 255 -16.49 10.87 15.49
N ARG A 256 -15.22 10.51 15.64
CA ARG A 256 -14.62 9.37 14.92
C ARG A 256 -15.25 8.03 15.32
N LEU A 257 -15.60 7.87 16.59
CA LEU A 257 -16.33 6.69 17.07
C LEU A 257 -17.75 6.62 16.50
N LYS A 258 -18.43 7.75 16.29
CA LYS A 258 -19.75 7.82 15.61
C LYS A 258 -19.64 7.35 14.17
N ILE A 259 -18.62 7.82 13.44
CA ILE A 259 -18.34 7.37 12.06
C ILE A 259 -18.15 5.86 12.05
N ALA A 260 -17.31 5.32 12.95
CA ALA A 260 -17.04 3.90 13.01
C ALA A 260 -18.30 3.05 13.28
N ARG A 261 -19.16 3.47 14.22
CA ARG A 261 -20.47 2.81 14.46
C ARG A 261 -21.38 2.86 13.23
N ASN A 262 -21.39 3.99 12.52
CA ASN A 262 -22.18 4.12 11.30
C ASN A 262 -21.67 3.19 10.18
N CYS A 263 -20.36 2.98 10.05
CA CYS A 263 -19.82 1.98 9.14
C CYS A 263 -20.38 0.58 9.45
N VAL A 264 -20.37 0.14 10.71
CA VAL A 264 -20.92 -1.18 11.10
C VAL A 264 -22.41 -1.28 10.75
N LYS A 265 -23.19 -0.21 10.96
CA LYS A 265 -24.62 -0.19 10.55
C LYS A 265 -24.79 -0.31 9.03
N VAL A 266 -23.92 0.32 8.24
CA VAL A 266 -23.92 0.18 6.77
C VAL A 266 -23.60 -1.26 6.36
N ILE A 267 -22.61 -1.88 7.00
CA ILE A 267 -22.24 -3.30 6.78
C ILE A 267 -23.43 -4.20 7.07
N GLU A 268 -24.08 -4.01 8.23
CA GLU A 268 -25.26 -4.77 8.62
C GLU A 268 -26.43 -4.56 7.64
N ALA A 269 -26.72 -3.31 7.26
CA ALA A 269 -27.78 -2.97 6.33
C ALA A 269 -27.55 -3.54 4.91
N SER A 270 -26.31 -3.77 4.50
CA SER A 270 -26.01 -4.51 3.26
C SER A 270 -26.45 -5.98 3.31
N GLY A 271 -26.60 -6.52 4.52
CA GLY A 271 -26.82 -7.94 4.82
C GLY A 271 -25.69 -8.86 4.37
N LEU A 272 -24.48 -8.33 4.26
CA LEU A 272 -23.25 -9.11 4.11
C LEU A 272 -22.75 -9.66 5.45
N LEU A 273 -23.11 -9.03 6.58
CA LEU A 273 -22.76 -9.52 7.92
C LEU A 273 -23.56 -10.79 8.25
N LYS A 274 -22.99 -11.94 7.90
CA LYS A 274 -23.53 -13.30 8.12
C LYS A 274 -22.38 -14.31 8.21
N ASP A 275 -22.68 -15.56 8.49
CA ASP A 275 -21.63 -16.59 8.57
C ASP A 275 -20.75 -16.67 7.33
N ARG A 276 -19.46 -16.89 7.58
CA ARG A 276 -18.36 -16.85 6.61
C ARG A 276 -18.05 -15.46 6.04
N PHE A 277 -18.51 -14.39 6.70
CA PHE A 277 -18.13 -13.01 6.39
C PHE A 277 -16.62 -12.82 6.34
N SER A 278 -16.15 -11.99 5.41
CA SER A 278 -14.75 -11.62 5.27
C SER A 278 -14.56 -10.11 5.31
N PHE A 279 -13.51 -9.66 6.00
CA PHE A 279 -13.36 -8.25 6.35
C PHE A 279 -11.92 -7.75 6.27
N GLN A 280 -11.78 -6.51 5.80
CA GLN A 280 -10.55 -5.74 5.91
C GLN A 280 -10.85 -4.31 6.38
N SER A 281 -9.97 -3.79 7.22
CA SER A 281 -9.98 -2.39 7.62
C SER A 281 -8.61 -1.77 7.38
N GLY A 282 -8.57 -0.47 7.10
CA GLY A 282 -7.33 0.29 7.23
C GLY A 282 -6.79 0.31 8.67
N ALA A 283 -5.55 0.76 8.83
CA ALA A 283 -4.89 0.85 10.14
C ALA A 283 -5.03 2.22 10.82
N GLY A 284 -5.94 3.07 10.33
CA GLY A 284 -6.23 4.39 10.91
C GLY A 284 -7.22 4.32 12.07
N GLY A 285 -7.20 5.31 12.98
CA GLY A 285 -8.00 5.27 14.21
C GLY A 285 -9.52 5.10 14.04
N ILE A 286 -10.12 5.55 12.92
CA ILE A 286 -11.54 5.26 12.61
C ILE A 286 -11.71 3.81 12.20
N SER A 287 -10.90 3.33 11.25
CA SER A 287 -10.93 1.96 10.74
C SER A 287 -10.68 0.93 11.85
N LEU A 288 -9.73 1.19 12.77
CA LEU A 288 -9.50 0.34 13.94
C LEU A 288 -10.71 0.29 14.88
N ALA A 289 -11.40 1.41 15.08
CA ALA A 289 -12.63 1.44 15.86
C ALA A 289 -13.77 0.67 15.16
N VAL A 290 -13.81 0.67 13.82
CA VAL A 290 -14.77 -0.15 13.06
C VAL A 290 -14.55 -1.62 13.35
N THR A 291 -13.30 -2.10 13.33
CA THR A 291 -12.95 -3.49 13.63
C THR A 291 -13.45 -3.91 15.02
N GLN A 292 -13.26 -3.05 16.03
CA GLN A 292 -13.75 -3.32 17.39
C GLN A 292 -15.28 -3.38 17.46
N PHE A 293 -15.98 -2.41 16.87
CA PHE A 293 -17.45 -2.39 16.87
C PHE A 293 -18.05 -3.54 16.05
N LEU A 294 -17.40 -3.91 14.94
CA LEU A 294 -17.79 -5.04 14.12
C LEU A 294 -17.66 -6.34 14.91
N GLY A 295 -16.54 -6.56 15.60
CA GLY A 295 -16.32 -7.73 16.44
C GLY A 295 -17.42 -7.89 17.50
N LYS A 296 -17.72 -6.81 18.22
CA LYS A 296 -18.85 -6.81 19.17
C LYS A 296 -20.19 -7.14 18.50
N ARG A 297 -20.45 -6.58 17.32
CA ARG A 297 -21.69 -6.86 16.59
C ARG A 297 -21.78 -8.31 16.12
N MET A 298 -20.66 -8.91 15.74
CA MET A 298 -20.57 -10.33 15.39
C MET A 298 -20.86 -11.22 16.61
N GLU A 299 -20.32 -10.87 17.79
CA GLU A 299 -20.64 -11.54 19.06
C GLU A 299 -22.14 -11.46 19.36
N ASP A 300 -22.73 -10.27 19.31
CA ASP A 300 -24.16 -10.04 19.58
C ASP A 300 -25.09 -10.84 18.64
N LEU A 301 -24.65 -11.09 17.41
CA LEU A 301 -25.40 -11.82 16.39
C LEU A 301 -25.04 -13.31 16.31
N GLY A 302 -24.06 -13.78 17.07
CA GLY A 302 -23.55 -15.16 16.99
C GLY A 302 -22.90 -15.51 15.63
N ILE A 303 -22.37 -14.52 14.91
CA ILE A 303 -21.80 -14.69 13.56
C ILE A 303 -20.32 -15.04 13.64
N ARG A 304 -19.87 -15.98 12.80
CA ARG A 304 -18.45 -16.28 12.61
C ARG A 304 -18.00 -16.01 11.18
N GLY A 305 -17.00 -15.17 11.04
CA GLY A 305 -16.36 -14.84 9.77
C GLY A 305 -15.38 -15.91 9.28
N SER A 306 -15.17 -15.94 7.97
CA SER A 306 -14.21 -16.83 7.33
C SER A 306 -12.78 -16.32 7.55
N PHE A 307 -12.49 -15.08 7.14
CA PHE A 307 -11.18 -14.48 7.33
C PHE A 307 -11.21 -12.97 7.53
N GLY A 308 -10.29 -12.47 8.36
CA GLY A 308 -9.85 -11.08 8.33
C GLY A 308 -8.59 -10.96 7.47
N MET A 309 -8.36 -9.80 6.84
CA MET A 309 -7.17 -9.56 6.03
C MET A 309 -6.73 -8.11 6.08
N GLY A 310 -5.48 -7.88 5.68
CA GLY A 310 -4.92 -6.57 5.38
C GLY A 310 -3.66 -6.34 6.17
N GLY A 311 -3.50 -5.11 6.64
CA GLY A 311 -2.50 -4.80 7.64
C GLY A 311 -2.89 -5.37 8.99
N SER A 312 -2.27 -6.47 9.43
CA SER A 312 -2.68 -7.13 10.67
C SER A 312 -2.35 -6.26 11.88
N THR A 313 -3.33 -6.13 12.77
CA THR A 313 -3.28 -5.30 13.98
C THR A 313 -3.75 -6.11 15.16
N GLU A 314 -3.42 -5.68 16.38
CA GLU A 314 -3.93 -6.23 17.63
C GLU A 314 -5.45 -6.40 17.59
N ALA A 315 -6.18 -5.42 17.03
CA ALA A 315 -7.63 -5.49 16.91
C ALA A 315 -8.10 -6.70 16.08
N LEU A 316 -7.45 -7.01 14.95
CA LEU A 316 -7.76 -8.20 14.14
C LEU A 316 -7.35 -9.49 14.85
N VAL A 317 -6.17 -9.49 15.50
CA VAL A 317 -5.70 -10.64 16.28
C VAL A 317 -6.69 -11.01 17.38
N GLN A 318 -7.23 -10.03 18.11
CA GLN A 318 -8.24 -10.28 19.14
C GLN A 318 -9.51 -10.92 18.57
N LEU A 319 -9.94 -10.54 17.35
CA LEU A 319 -11.09 -11.19 16.71
C LEU A 319 -10.78 -12.65 16.30
N LEU A 320 -9.55 -12.93 15.89
CA LEU A 320 -9.09 -14.30 15.62
C LEU A 320 -9.07 -15.14 16.91
N GLU A 321 -8.49 -14.63 17.98
CA GLU A 321 -8.38 -15.34 19.26
C GLU A 321 -9.74 -15.61 19.92
N LYS A 322 -10.71 -14.71 19.72
CA LYS A 322 -12.11 -14.91 20.13
C LYS A 322 -12.88 -15.88 19.25
N GLY A 323 -12.29 -16.39 18.16
CA GLY A 323 -12.96 -17.25 17.19
C GLY A 323 -14.05 -16.57 16.36
N LEU A 324 -14.00 -15.23 16.28
CA LEU A 324 -14.92 -14.44 15.44
C LEU A 324 -14.52 -14.47 13.98
N PHE A 325 -13.23 -14.65 13.68
CA PHE A 325 -12.74 -15.04 12.36
C PHE A 325 -12.00 -16.37 12.45
N ASN A 326 -12.20 -17.24 11.46
CA ASN A 326 -11.49 -18.52 11.43
C ASN A 326 -10.01 -18.37 11.05
N ARG A 327 -9.68 -17.37 10.24
CA ARG A 327 -8.32 -17.12 9.73
C ARG A 327 -8.00 -15.63 9.67
N LEU A 328 -6.71 -15.30 9.74
CA LEU A 328 -6.17 -14.02 9.27
C LEU A 328 -5.22 -14.27 8.10
N LEU A 329 -5.35 -13.46 7.05
CA LEU A 329 -4.41 -13.44 5.93
C LEU A 329 -3.58 -12.16 6.02
N ASP A 330 -2.27 -12.30 6.21
CA ASP A 330 -1.38 -11.20 6.55
C ASP A 330 -0.31 -10.98 5.49
N VAL A 331 -0.38 -9.82 4.84
CA VAL A 331 0.66 -9.34 3.92
C VAL A 331 1.62 -8.37 4.61
N GLN A 332 1.22 -7.79 5.76
CA GLN A 332 1.98 -6.80 6.53
C GLN A 332 1.44 -6.66 7.95
N ALA A 333 2.30 -6.81 8.96
CA ALA A 333 1.95 -6.49 10.34
C ALA A 333 2.10 -5.00 10.65
N PHE A 334 1.21 -4.46 11.48
CA PHE A 334 1.17 -3.05 11.89
C PHE A 334 1.52 -2.83 13.38
N ASP A 335 1.67 -3.89 14.15
CA ASP A 335 2.13 -3.86 15.55
C ASP A 335 2.76 -5.20 15.97
N LYS A 336 3.39 -5.20 17.15
CA LYS A 336 4.10 -6.36 17.70
C LYS A 336 3.16 -7.52 18.07
N VAL A 337 1.89 -7.25 18.35
CA VAL A 337 0.91 -8.30 18.68
C VAL A 337 0.60 -9.12 17.44
N ALA A 338 0.40 -8.46 16.30
CA ALA A 338 0.23 -9.14 15.01
C ALA A 338 1.45 -9.99 14.64
N ILE A 339 2.68 -9.48 14.83
CA ILE A 339 3.92 -10.22 14.57
C ILE A 339 3.99 -11.49 15.44
N ASN A 340 3.73 -11.35 16.74
CA ASN A 340 3.76 -12.49 17.66
C ASN A 340 2.62 -13.49 17.37
N SER A 341 1.46 -13.01 16.95
CA SER A 341 0.35 -13.85 16.53
C SER A 341 0.71 -14.66 15.28
N LEU A 342 1.28 -14.03 14.25
CA LEU A 342 1.72 -14.71 13.04
C LEU A 342 2.74 -15.81 13.34
N LYS A 343 3.65 -15.56 14.29
CA LYS A 343 4.64 -16.56 14.73
C LYS A 343 4.00 -17.80 15.38
N ASN A 344 2.99 -17.60 16.22
CA ASN A 344 2.55 -18.64 17.17
C ASN A 344 1.14 -19.20 16.88
N ASN A 345 0.37 -18.59 15.98
CA ASN A 345 -1.00 -18.99 15.70
C ASN A 345 -1.12 -19.49 14.25
N GLN A 346 -1.29 -20.80 14.08
CA GLN A 346 -1.46 -21.45 12.76
C GLN A 346 -2.64 -20.91 11.93
N ASN A 347 -3.60 -20.22 12.54
CA ASN A 347 -4.73 -19.61 11.84
C ASN A 347 -4.42 -18.19 11.35
N HIS A 348 -3.25 -17.64 11.71
CA HIS A 348 -2.71 -16.40 11.18
C HIS A 348 -1.68 -16.76 10.11
N ILE A 349 -1.98 -16.45 8.84
CA ILE A 349 -1.28 -16.99 7.68
C ILE A 349 -0.61 -15.85 6.92
N GLU A 350 0.69 -15.95 6.72
CA GLU A 350 1.43 -15.05 5.83
C GLU A 350 1.04 -15.27 4.37
N ILE A 351 0.83 -14.18 3.62
CA ILE A 351 0.54 -14.22 2.19
C ILE A 351 1.42 -13.24 1.40
N GLY A 352 1.75 -13.60 0.16
CA GLY A 352 2.48 -12.72 -0.76
C GLY A 352 1.58 -11.62 -1.36
N ALA A 353 2.18 -10.53 -1.84
CA ALA A 353 1.46 -9.40 -2.45
C ALA A 353 0.56 -9.80 -3.64
N SER A 354 0.95 -10.83 -4.40
CA SER A 354 0.14 -11.33 -5.51
C SER A 354 -1.08 -12.14 -5.05
N GLN A 355 -0.91 -12.95 -4.02
CA GLN A 355 -2.03 -13.62 -3.36
C GLN A 355 -2.95 -12.62 -2.66
N TYR A 356 -2.42 -11.49 -2.18
CA TYR A 356 -3.22 -10.41 -1.62
C TYR A 356 -4.07 -9.72 -2.69
N ALA A 357 -3.45 -9.10 -3.70
CA ALA A 357 -4.10 -8.05 -4.48
C ALA A 357 -3.74 -7.95 -5.98
N ASN A 358 -2.94 -8.85 -6.55
CA ASN A 358 -2.57 -8.75 -7.97
C ASN A 358 -3.77 -9.07 -8.88
N ILE A 359 -4.11 -8.14 -9.79
CA ILE A 359 -5.26 -8.29 -10.71
C ILE A 359 -5.01 -9.34 -11.82
N HIS A 360 -3.76 -9.61 -12.17
CA HIS A 360 -3.36 -10.68 -13.11
C HIS A 360 -2.97 -11.98 -12.39
N SER A 361 -3.47 -12.16 -11.16
CA SER A 361 -3.40 -13.43 -10.42
C SER A 361 -4.63 -14.29 -10.71
N SER A 362 -4.47 -15.62 -10.72
CA SER A 362 -5.58 -16.57 -10.76
C SER A 362 -6.41 -16.60 -9.46
N GLY A 363 -5.93 -15.94 -8.40
CA GLY A 363 -6.63 -15.85 -7.13
C GLY A 363 -5.99 -14.80 -6.24
N ALA A 364 -6.58 -13.60 -6.21
CA ALA A 364 -6.25 -12.57 -5.22
C ALA A 364 -7.31 -12.57 -4.12
N ALA A 365 -6.89 -12.56 -2.86
CA ALA A 365 -7.75 -12.64 -1.69
C ALA A 365 -8.71 -11.45 -1.60
N VAL A 366 -8.35 -10.28 -2.14
CA VAL A 366 -9.27 -9.14 -2.26
C VAL A 366 -10.53 -9.47 -3.06
N ASN A 367 -10.48 -10.39 -4.02
CA ASN A 367 -11.63 -10.74 -4.88
C ASN A 367 -12.69 -11.60 -4.18
N VAL A 368 -12.39 -12.10 -2.97
CA VAL A 368 -13.34 -12.87 -2.14
C VAL A 368 -13.72 -12.12 -0.87
N LEU A 369 -13.38 -10.83 -0.79
CA LEU A 369 -13.65 -9.97 0.36
C LEU A 369 -15.10 -9.47 0.35
N ASP A 370 -15.83 -9.63 1.46
CA ASP A 370 -17.20 -9.10 1.57
C ASP A 370 -17.19 -7.60 1.81
N THR A 371 -16.32 -7.10 2.69
CA THR A 371 -16.28 -5.67 2.97
C THR A 371 -14.89 -5.15 3.29
N VAL A 372 -14.61 -3.95 2.77
CA VAL A 372 -13.47 -3.14 3.17
C VAL A 372 -13.90 -1.78 3.71
N VAL A 373 -13.22 -1.31 4.78
CA VAL A 373 -13.37 0.06 5.28
C VAL A 373 -12.04 0.82 5.23
N LEU A 374 -12.03 1.87 4.42
CA LEU A 374 -10.87 2.68 4.07
C LEU A 374 -11.03 4.13 4.54
N GLY A 375 -9.99 4.95 4.39
CA GLY A 375 -10.04 6.39 4.63
C GLY A 375 -9.51 7.15 3.41
N ALA A 376 -9.69 8.47 3.39
CA ALA A 376 -9.31 9.32 2.26
C ALA A 376 -8.66 10.64 2.71
N THR A 377 -7.84 11.27 1.87
CA THR A 377 -7.50 12.70 1.99
C THR A 377 -8.65 13.58 1.52
N GLU A 378 -9.27 13.22 0.40
CA GLU A 378 -10.44 13.88 -0.18
C GLU A 378 -11.35 12.84 -0.84
N VAL A 379 -12.65 13.15 -0.93
CA VAL A 379 -13.62 12.41 -1.73
C VAL A 379 -14.46 13.40 -2.52
N ASP A 380 -14.66 13.17 -3.81
CA ASP A 380 -15.49 14.06 -4.63
C ASP A 380 -16.95 13.60 -4.76
N ILE A 381 -17.79 14.45 -5.34
CA ILE A 381 -19.21 14.16 -5.59
C ILE A 381 -19.45 13.02 -6.60
N ASN A 382 -18.40 12.58 -7.31
CA ASN A 382 -18.41 11.39 -8.18
C ASN A 382 -17.87 10.15 -7.47
N PHE A 383 -17.67 10.23 -6.15
CA PHE A 383 -17.10 9.21 -5.28
C PHE A 383 -15.63 8.87 -5.57
N ASN A 384 -14.93 9.62 -6.44
CA ASN A 384 -13.49 9.40 -6.58
C ASN A 384 -12.77 9.77 -5.30
N VAL A 385 -11.70 9.04 -5.01
CA VAL A 385 -10.98 9.16 -3.76
C VAL A 385 -9.53 9.57 -4.03
N ASN A 386 -9.06 10.51 -3.21
CA ASN A 386 -7.66 10.86 -3.07
C ASN A 386 -7.11 10.27 -1.78
N VAL A 387 -5.93 9.66 -1.85
CA VAL A 387 -5.14 9.26 -0.68
C VAL A 387 -3.67 9.62 -0.82
N VAL A 388 -3.26 10.38 -1.85
CA VAL A 388 -1.84 10.64 -2.15
C VAL A 388 -1.47 12.09 -1.87
N THR A 389 -2.29 13.03 -2.32
CA THR A 389 -2.06 14.47 -2.13
C THR A 389 -2.89 15.03 -0.98
N GLU A 390 -2.33 16.02 -0.29
CA GLU A 390 -3.07 16.85 0.67
C GLU A 390 -3.68 18.09 0.00
N SER A 391 -4.39 18.91 0.77
CA SER A 391 -5.14 20.08 0.28
C SER A 391 -4.27 21.19 -0.32
N ASP A 392 -2.94 21.10 -0.19
CA ASP A 392 -1.98 21.98 -0.84
C ASP A 392 -1.30 21.35 -2.08
N GLY A 393 -1.79 20.19 -2.51
CA GLY A 393 -1.31 19.47 -3.69
C GLY A 393 -0.02 18.67 -3.48
N ARG A 394 0.54 18.67 -2.27
CA ARG A 394 1.79 17.93 -2.00
C ARG A 394 1.54 16.43 -1.86
N ILE A 395 2.42 15.65 -2.50
CA ILE A 395 2.49 14.20 -2.40
C ILE A 395 3.03 13.86 -1.00
N LEU A 396 2.15 13.43 -0.11
CA LEU A 396 2.52 13.15 1.28
C LEU A 396 2.11 11.76 1.74
N HIS A 397 1.41 10.99 0.90
CA HIS A 397 0.87 9.68 1.26
C HIS A 397 0.98 8.68 0.08
N GLY A 398 0.92 7.39 0.40
CA GLY A 398 0.89 6.31 -0.59
C GLY A 398 -0.52 5.73 -0.81
N ILE A 399 -0.73 5.06 -1.94
CA ILE A 399 -2.03 4.40 -2.26
C ILE A 399 -2.25 3.15 -1.41
N GLY A 400 -1.19 2.38 -1.18
CA GLY A 400 -1.26 1.07 -0.54
C GLY A 400 -2.20 0.11 -1.29
N GLY A 401 -3.03 -0.64 -0.56
CA GLY A 401 -4.06 -1.51 -1.13
C GLY A 401 -5.42 -0.85 -1.39
N HIS A 402 -5.50 0.49 -1.36
CA HIS A 402 -6.79 1.20 -1.39
C HIS A 402 -7.61 0.91 -2.66
N GLN A 403 -7.01 1.07 -3.85
CA GLN A 403 -7.67 0.72 -5.11
C GLN A 403 -7.90 -0.79 -5.27
N ASP A 404 -6.99 -1.62 -4.74
CA ASP A 404 -7.09 -3.06 -4.92
C ASP A 404 -8.28 -3.65 -4.16
N THR A 405 -8.42 -3.24 -2.90
CA THR A 405 -9.45 -3.76 -1.99
C THR A 405 -10.80 -3.17 -2.28
N SER A 406 -10.87 -1.90 -2.70
CA SER A 406 -12.14 -1.28 -3.11
C SER A 406 -12.71 -1.91 -4.37
N GLU A 407 -11.86 -2.28 -5.34
CA GLU A 407 -12.32 -3.00 -6.54
C GLU A 407 -12.67 -4.47 -6.25
N GLY A 408 -11.87 -5.15 -5.41
CA GLY A 408 -12.07 -6.57 -5.11
C GLY A 408 -13.24 -6.85 -4.15
N ALA A 409 -13.50 -5.95 -3.20
CA ALA A 409 -14.53 -6.14 -2.19
C ALA A 409 -15.95 -6.03 -2.76
N LYS A 410 -16.88 -6.77 -2.17
CA LYS A 410 -18.30 -6.61 -2.51
C LYS A 410 -18.85 -5.26 -2.06
N LEU A 411 -18.40 -4.75 -0.91
CA LEU A 411 -18.81 -3.47 -0.34
C LEU A 411 -17.58 -2.66 0.08
N ALA A 412 -17.36 -1.51 -0.56
CA ALA A 412 -16.28 -0.59 -0.24
C ALA A 412 -16.80 0.67 0.44
N ILE A 413 -16.33 0.92 1.68
CA ILE A 413 -16.76 2.06 2.50
C ILE A 413 -15.58 3.00 2.75
N ILE A 414 -15.76 4.28 2.44
CA ILE A 414 -14.84 5.35 2.85
C ILE A 414 -15.33 5.96 4.15
N ALA A 415 -14.52 5.88 5.21
CA ALA A 415 -14.81 6.41 6.54
C ALA A 415 -13.94 7.64 6.81
N ILE A 416 -14.56 8.82 6.83
CA ILE A 416 -13.84 10.10 6.96
C ILE A 416 -14.63 11.09 7.82
N PRO A 417 -13.97 11.95 8.62
CA PRO A 417 -14.64 13.15 9.10
C PRO A 417 -15.00 14.04 7.92
N LEU A 418 -16.08 14.80 8.03
CA LEU A 418 -16.47 15.74 6.97
C LEU A 418 -15.42 16.84 6.77
N LEU A 419 -14.77 17.25 7.86
CA LEU A 419 -13.73 18.28 7.91
C LEU A 419 -12.46 17.78 8.61
N ARG A 420 -11.32 18.34 8.23
CA ARG A 420 -10.06 18.24 8.98
C ARG A 420 -9.56 19.63 9.32
N GLY A 421 -9.78 20.06 10.56
CA GLY A 421 -9.56 21.45 10.93
C GLY A 421 -10.52 22.34 10.14
N ARG A 422 -9.97 23.17 9.25
CA ARG A 422 -10.74 24.04 8.34
C ARG A 422 -10.79 23.55 6.90
N THR A 423 -10.31 22.34 6.64
CA THR A 423 -10.25 21.77 5.29
C THR A 423 -11.43 20.85 5.04
N PRO A 424 -12.25 21.08 3.99
CA PRO A 424 -13.32 20.16 3.61
C PRO A 424 -12.73 18.87 3.04
N VAL A 425 -13.27 17.72 3.44
CA VAL A 425 -12.85 16.41 2.92
C VAL A 425 -13.74 15.94 1.77
N VAL A 426 -15.02 16.35 1.76
CA VAL A 426 -15.93 16.10 0.64
C VAL A 426 -15.97 17.35 -0.24
N VAL A 427 -15.53 17.22 -1.50
CA VAL A 427 -15.27 18.32 -2.43
C VAL A 427 -15.95 18.09 -3.79
N ASP A 428 -15.90 19.07 -4.71
CA ASP A 428 -16.46 18.90 -6.06
C ASP A 428 -15.63 17.97 -6.94
N ASN A 429 -14.30 18.10 -6.87
CA ASN A 429 -13.35 17.27 -7.60
C ASN A 429 -12.14 17.06 -6.71
N VAL A 430 -11.66 15.82 -6.60
CA VAL A 430 -10.44 15.56 -5.85
C VAL A 430 -9.22 16.11 -6.58
N THR A 431 -8.23 16.52 -5.80
CA THR A 431 -6.93 17.00 -6.30
C THR A 431 -6.22 15.90 -7.09
N THR A 432 -6.29 14.66 -6.62
CA THR A 432 -5.72 13.50 -7.31
C THR A 432 -6.64 12.30 -7.20
N VAL A 433 -7.06 11.70 -8.33
CA VAL A 433 -7.82 10.47 -8.32
C VAL A 433 -6.86 9.30 -8.14
N THR A 434 -6.99 8.63 -6.99
CA THR A 434 -6.20 7.45 -6.62
C THR A 434 -7.03 6.18 -6.58
N THR A 435 -8.34 6.31 -6.45
CA THR A 435 -9.31 5.22 -6.57
C THR A 435 -10.55 5.78 -7.27
N PRO A 436 -10.97 5.20 -8.40
CA PRO A 436 -12.10 5.70 -9.16
C PRO A 436 -13.40 5.45 -8.38
N GLY A 437 -14.35 6.39 -8.45
CA GLY A 437 -15.58 6.31 -7.67
C GLY A 437 -16.50 5.14 -8.00
N MET A 438 -16.28 4.48 -9.14
CA MET A 438 -16.96 3.22 -9.47
C MET A 438 -16.59 2.04 -8.55
N ASN A 439 -15.48 2.14 -7.81
CA ASN A 439 -15.05 1.17 -6.80
C ASN A 439 -15.59 1.48 -5.39
N ILE A 440 -16.34 2.57 -5.21
CA ILE A 440 -16.79 3.01 -3.88
C ILE A 440 -18.31 2.89 -3.77
N ASP A 441 -18.80 2.16 -2.77
CA ASP A 441 -20.23 1.99 -2.52
C ASP A 441 -20.79 3.02 -1.54
N ALA A 442 -20.01 3.45 -0.56
CA ALA A 442 -20.47 4.37 0.48
C ALA A 442 -19.37 5.28 1.02
N VAL A 443 -19.76 6.50 1.39
CA VAL A 443 -18.96 7.46 2.15
C VAL A 443 -19.68 7.73 3.47
N VAL A 444 -19.02 7.43 4.59
CA VAL A 444 -19.57 7.58 5.94
C VAL A 444 -18.84 8.72 6.63
N THR A 445 -19.61 9.73 7.04
CA THR A 445 -19.12 10.89 7.77
C THR A 445 -19.85 11.06 9.09
N ASP A 446 -19.40 12.04 9.87
CA ASP A 446 -20.06 12.47 11.10
C ASP A 446 -21.37 13.23 10.85
N TYR A 447 -21.62 13.69 9.62
CA TYR A 447 -22.82 14.42 9.19
C TYR A 447 -23.83 13.58 8.39
N GLY A 448 -23.44 12.39 7.94
CA GLY A 448 -24.34 11.48 7.24
C GLY A 448 -23.60 10.40 6.44
N ILE A 449 -24.39 9.61 5.72
CA ILE A 449 -23.91 8.53 4.86
C ILE A 449 -24.33 8.84 3.44
N ALA A 450 -23.38 8.96 2.53
CA ALA A 450 -23.67 9.01 1.10
C ALA A 450 -23.47 7.62 0.50
N LEU A 451 -24.49 7.11 -0.21
CA LEU A 451 -24.42 5.84 -0.93
C LEU A 451 -24.25 6.12 -2.42
N ASN A 452 -23.31 5.43 -3.06
CA ASN A 452 -23.14 5.51 -4.50
C ASN A 452 -24.35 4.87 -5.18
N PRO A 453 -25.13 5.61 -6.00
CA PRO A 453 -26.30 5.06 -6.69
C PRO A 453 -25.99 3.89 -7.63
N LYS A 454 -24.73 3.76 -8.07
CA LYS A 454 -24.25 2.66 -8.91
C LYS A 454 -23.78 1.45 -8.08
N GLY A 455 -23.67 1.59 -6.76
CA GLY A 455 -23.19 0.55 -5.85
C GLY A 455 -24.16 -0.63 -5.76
N LYS A 456 -23.61 -1.85 -5.68
CA LYS A 456 -24.38 -3.10 -5.76
C LYS A 456 -25.42 -3.23 -4.64
N TYR A 457 -25.10 -2.72 -3.46
CA TYR A 457 -25.94 -2.82 -2.26
C TYR A 457 -26.79 -1.57 -2.01
N TYR A 458 -26.78 -0.59 -2.92
CA TYR A 458 -27.45 0.70 -2.77
C TYR A 458 -28.91 0.59 -2.30
N ARG A 459 -29.73 -0.18 -3.03
CA ARG A 459 -31.17 -0.30 -2.74
C ARG A 459 -31.43 -0.87 -1.35
N LYS A 460 -30.65 -1.88 -0.96
CA LYS A 460 -30.82 -2.59 0.31
C LYS A 460 -30.42 -1.71 1.49
N ILE A 461 -29.26 -1.06 1.40
CA ILE A 461 -28.80 -0.14 2.45
C ILE A 461 -29.73 1.08 2.56
N ARG A 462 -30.24 1.59 1.43
CA ARG A 462 -31.14 2.75 1.39
C ARG A 462 -32.49 2.54 2.10
N GLN A 463 -32.93 1.30 2.24
CA GLN A 463 -34.18 0.95 2.93
C GLN A 463 -34.03 0.94 4.47
N ALA A 464 -32.81 0.98 5.00
CA ALA A 464 -32.58 0.96 6.43
C ALA A 464 -32.98 2.31 7.08
N SER A 465 -34.02 2.29 7.90
CA SER A 465 -34.58 3.48 8.55
C SER A 465 -33.67 4.11 9.63
N ASN A 466 -32.65 3.37 10.08
CA ASN A 466 -31.73 3.79 11.14
C ASN A 466 -30.43 4.45 10.61
N LEU A 467 -30.36 4.74 9.30
CA LEU A 467 -29.24 5.41 8.65
C LEU A 467 -29.61 6.84 8.22
N ASN A 468 -28.78 7.81 8.61
CA ASN A 468 -28.89 9.19 8.12
C ASN A 468 -28.28 9.31 6.72
N ILE A 469 -29.06 8.92 5.71
CA ILE A 469 -28.63 8.91 4.31
C ILE A 469 -28.79 10.29 3.69
N LYS A 470 -27.75 10.74 2.97
CA LYS A 470 -27.71 12.02 2.25
C LYS A 470 -27.19 11.81 0.83
N LYS A 471 -27.47 12.75 -0.08
CA LYS A 471 -26.68 12.84 -1.31
C LYS A 471 -25.26 13.30 -0.98
N ILE A 472 -24.26 12.87 -1.75
CA ILE A 472 -22.87 13.29 -1.53
C ILE A 472 -22.69 14.80 -1.73
N GLN A 473 -23.48 15.41 -2.62
CA GLN A 473 -23.55 16.86 -2.81
C GLN A 473 -24.01 17.59 -1.55
N GLU A 474 -24.96 17.04 -0.80
CA GLU A 474 -25.39 17.65 0.48
C GLU A 474 -24.26 17.63 1.51
N LEU A 475 -23.48 16.53 1.56
CA LEU A 475 -22.31 16.46 2.44
C LEU A 475 -21.26 17.52 2.06
N ARG A 476 -20.97 17.66 0.76
CA ARG A 476 -20.09 18.73 0.24
C ARG A 476 -20.62 20.12 0.64
N ASP A 477 -21.91 20.39 0.43
CA ASP A 477 -22.50 21.70 0.73
C ASP A 477 -22.40 22.04 2.23
N ILE A 478 -22.63 21.05 3.10
CA ILE A 478 -22.42 21.21 4.54
C ILE A 478 -20.94 21.51 4.82
N ALA A 479 -20.01 20.78 4.20
CA ALA A 479 -18.57 20.99 4.40
C ALA A 479 -18.15 22.42 4.02
N TYR A 480 -18.55 22.89 2.84
CA TYR A 480 -18.23 24.23 2.36
C TYR A 480 -18.85 25.33 3.24
N ASN A 481 -20.11 25.17 3.64
CA ASN A 481 -20.76 26.14 4.53
C ASN A 481 -20.03 26.27 5.87
N LEU A 482 -19.53 25.16 6.43
CA LEU A 482 -18.75 25.16 7.67
C LEU A 482 -17.35 25.75 7.49
N CYS A 483 -16.77 25.64 6.29
CA CYS A 483 -15.46 26.22 5.94
C CYS A 483 -15.52 27.69 5.51
N GLY A 484 -16.72 28.24 5.26
CA GLY A 484 -16.91 29.59 4.72
C GLY A 484 -16.81 29.67 3.19
N GLY A 485 -16.87 28.54 2.48
CA GLY A 485 -16.83 28.46 1.02
C GLY A 485 -16.13 27.20 0.48
N PRO A 486 -16.10 27.02 -0.84
CA PRO A 486 -15.26 26.02 -1.49
C PRO A 486 -13.76 26.32 -1.24
N PRO A 487 -12.89 25.29 -1.23
CA PRO A 487 -11.46 25.49 -1.08
C PRO A 487 -10.88 26.26 -2.28
N GLU A 488 -9.84 27.07 -2.03
CA GLU A 488 -9.13 27.76 -3.09
C GLU A 488 -8.43 26.76 -4.05
N PRO A 489 -8.48 26.96 -5.38
CA PRO A 489 -7.80 26.08 -6.32
C PRO A 489 -6.28 26.10 -6.14
N ILE A 490 -5.70 24.91 -6.00
CA ILE A 490 -4.24 24.73 -5.93
C ILE A 490 -3.60 25.17 -7.24
N GLN A 491 -2.53 25.94 -7.14
CA GLN A 491 -1.77 26.40 -8.30
C GLN A 491 -0.67 25.40 -8.64
N PHE A 492 -0.73 24.86 -9.85
CA PHE A 492 0.26 23.94 -10.40
C PHE A 492 1.02 24.56 -11.57
N ASP A 493 2.25 24.08 -11.78
CA ASP A 493 3.06 24.30 -12.98
C ASP A 493 2.68 23.25 -14.07
N GLU A 494 3.17 23.38 -15.30
CA GLU A 494 2.87 22.43 -16.39
C GLU A 494 3.63 21.11 -16.26
N ARG A 495 4.69 21.06 -15.44
CA ARG A 495 5.53 19.88 -15.31
C ARG A 495 4.84 18.77 -14.52
N VAL A 496 4.58 17.64 -15.16
CA VAL A 496 4.16 16.41 -14.47
C VAL A 496 5.34 15.85 -13.65
N VAL A 497 5.12 15.61 -12.36
CA VAL A 497 6.11 15.04 -11.42
C VAL A 497 5.77 13.61 -11.01
N ALA A 498 4.50 13.22 -11.09
CA ALA A 498 4.07 11.86 -10.80
C ALA A 498 2.93 11.38 -11.69
N ILE A 499 2.85 10.06 -11.87
CA ILE A 499 1.69 9.39 -12.47
C ILE A 499 1.04 8.47 -11.44
N ILE A 500 -0.28 8.40 -11.47
CA ILE A 500 -1.07 7.44 -10.70
C ILE A 500 -1.50 6.32 -11.63
N GLU A 501 -0.94 5.14 -11.41
CA GLU A 501 -1.26 3.95 -12.18
C GLU A 501 -2.41 3.19 -11.50
N HIS A 502 -3.43 2.84 -12.28
CA HIS A 502 -4.43 1.85 -11.89
C HIS A 502 -3.75 0.49 -11.70
N ARG A 503 -4.36 -0.39 -10.92
CA ARG A 503 -3.85 -1.75 -10.66
C ARG A 503 -3.66 -2.59 -11.94
N ASP A 504 -4.33 -2.23 -13.04
CA ASP A 504 -4.18 -2.85 -14.38
C ASP A 504 -3.09 -2.24 -15.28
N GLY A 505 -2.44 -1.13 -14.90
CA GLY A 505 -1.30 -0.54 -15.63
C GLY A 505 -1.61 0.66 -16.49
N THR A 506 -2.90 0.96 -16.62
CA THR A 506 -3.32 2.21 -17.23
C THR A 506 -3.21 3.36 -16.23
N VAL A 507 -3.17 4.60 -16.74
CA VAL A 507 -2.97 5.81 -15.95
C VAL A 507 -4.32 6.41 -15.58
N LEU A 508 -4.59 6.47 -14.27
CA LEU A 508 -5.78 7.10 -13.69
C LEU A 508 -5.67 8.62 -13.67
N ASP A 509 -4.49 9.12 -13.30
CA ASP A 509 -4.29 10.55 -13.09
C ASP A 509 -2.81 10.92 -13.14
N VAL A 510 -2.53 12.21 -13.20
CA VAL A 510 -1.17 12.77 -13.12
C VAL A 510 -1.11 13.88 -12.08
N ILE A 511 0.04 14.01 -11.42
CA ILE A 511 0.30 15.07 -10.45
C ILE A 511 1.33 16.03 -11.06
N HIS A 512 0.97 17.30 -11.06
CA HIS A 512 1.81 18.39 -11.53
C HIS A 512 2.64 18.98 -10.40
N LYS A 513 3.78 19.56 -10.75
CA LYS A 513 4.64 20.28 -9.81
C LYS A 513 3.85 21.42 -9.17
N ILE A 514 3.94 21.58 -7.86
CA ILE A 514 3.30 22.70 -7.15
C ILE A 514 4.01 24.03 -7.51
N LYS A 515 3.23 25.11 -7.59
CA LYS A 515 3.78 26.47 -7.71
C LYS A 515 4.15 26.98 -6.32
N GLU A 516 5.32 27.62 -6.20
CA GLU A 516 5.77 28.25 -4.94
C GLU A 516 5.07 29.58 -4.66
#